data_AF-A0A9P5Z9D1-F1
#
_entry.id   AF-A0A9P5Z9D1-F1
#
_cell.length_a   1.000
_cell.length_b   1.000
_cell.length_c   1.000
_cell.angle_alpha   90.00
_cell.angle_beta   90.00
_cell.angle_gamma   90.00
#
_symmetry.space_group_name_H-M   'P 1'
#
loop_
_entity.id
_entity.type
_entity.pdbx_description
1 polymer ?
#
loop_
_entity_poly.entity_id
_entity_poly.type
_entity_poly.pdbx_seq_one_letter_code
_entity_poly.pdbx_strand_id
1 'polypeptide(L)'
;MPPHAQSVVVPGHDDDGENSLPLALAPMDVPLDPPPSYAVARVPEHPETYTFSNISISNSSMLLIPPRDAVSQAPLYYIAVGHYPFLPTCLITSVTKGSDEHGPYVGGFKCVTMMSGQESTRFGSQTVTIRGREHLLWQIFTKEPKRKGAQTFRWKPFGSSSRVLVWTCTKWPQPGAFTCYSDNKDSRTKVAEFTTITELLRPAASSQQPTLMIMPSGHAHFDDILISALLLERQRLLAVLNTGT
;
A
#
# COMPACT_ATOMS: atom_id res chain seq x y z
N MET A 1 49.60 -1.83 32.57
CA MET A 1 49.53 -1.51 34.02
C MET A 1 48.06 -1.50 34.42
N PRO A 2 47.62 -2.44 35.26
CA PRO A 2 46.25 -2.53 35.78
C PRO A 2 46.10 -1.69 37.07
N PRO A 3 44.89 -1.56 37.61
CA PRO A 3 44.77 -1.85 39.04
C PRO A 3 43.62 -2.80 39.42
N HIS A 4 43.82 -3.33 40.63
CA HIS A 4 43.16 -4.42 41.33
C HIS A 4 41.69 -4.19 41.74
N ALA A 5 41.03 -5.36 41.83
CA ALA A 5 39.87 -5.77 42.61
C ALA A 5 39.55 -5.04 43.92
N GLN A 6 38.27 -5.04 44.29
CA GLN A 6 37.85 -5.37 45.66
C GLN A 6 36.46 -6.03 45.69
N SER A 7 36.44 -7.17 46.39
CA SER A 7 35.30 -8.00 46.77
C SER A 7 34.77 -7.51 48.12
N VAL A 8 33.45 -7.46 48.30
CA VAL A 8 32.83 -7.28 49.62
C VAL A 8 31.82 -8.39 49.84
N VAL A 9 32.10 -9.18 50.87
CA VAL A 9 31.27 -10.23 51.48
C VAL A 9 31.08 -9.81 52.93
N VAL A 10 29.84 -9.65 53.42
CA VAL A 10 29.47 -9.82 54.84
C VAL A 10 27.93 -10.03 54.96
N PRO A 11 27.37 -10.47 56.11
CA PRO A 11 26.86 -11.81 56.30
C PRO A 11 25.36 -11.83 56.64
N GLY A 12 24.84 -13.03 56.93
CA GLY A 12 23.43 -13.32 57.09
C GLY A 12 22.73 -12.77 58.34
N HIS A 13 21.42 -12.87 58.26
CA HIS A 13 20.48 -12.77 59.37
C HIS A 13 19.50 -13.93 59.23
N ASP A 14 19.56 -14.85 60.20
CA ASP A 14 18.58 -15.91 60.45
C ASP A 14 17.31 -15.33 61.10
N ASP A 15 16.30 -16.21 61.29
CA ASP A 15 14.96 -16.02 61.88
C ASP A 15 13.90 -15.38 60.95
N ASP A 16 12.67 -15.86 60.84
CA ASP A 16 11.92 -16.84 61.62
C ASP A 16 10.88 -17.53 60.74
N GLY A 17 10.55 -18.77 61.12
CA GLY A 17 9.52 -19.55 60.46
C GLY A 17 8.11 -19.02 60.72
N GLU A 18 7.34 -18.86 59.64
CA GLU A 18 5.89 -19.03 59.71
C GLU A 18 5.40 -20.03 58.67
N ASN A 19 4.75 -21.03 59.22
CA ASN A 19 4.20 -22.22 58.60
C ASN A 19 2.93 -21.83 57.82
N SER A 20 3.07 -21.41 56.56
CA SER A 20 1.93 -21.14 55.67
C SER A 20 1.61 -22.37 54.82
N LEU A 21 0.48 -23.00 55.15
CA LEU A 21 -0.14 -24.12 54.43
C LEU A 21 -0.17 -23.89 52.90
N PRO A 22 0.18 -24.89 52.07
CA PRO A 22 -0.09 -24.80 50.65
C PRO A 22 -1.60 -24.90 50.44
N LEU A 23 -2.25 -23.77 50.17
CA LEU A 23 -3.58 -23.75 49.58
C LEU A 23 -3.49 -24.49 48.23
N ALA A 24 -4.02 -25.71 48.19
CA ALA A 24 -4.24 -26.44 46.97
C ALA A 24 -5.14 -25.59 46.06
N LEU A 25 -4.52 -24.93 45.08
CA LEU A 25 -5.21 -24.28 43.97
C LEU A 25 -6.05 -25.36 43.27
N ALA A 26 -7.36 -25.31 43.48
CA ALA A 26 -8.30 -26.06 42.67
C ALA A 26 -8.02 -25.71 41.19
N PRO A 27 -7.97 -26.71 40.29
CA PRO A 27 -7.87 -26.43 38.87
C PRO A 27 -9.10 -25.61 38.46
N MET A 28 -8.87 -24.33 38.17
CA MET A 28 -9.86 -23.50 37.50
C MET A 28 -10.05 -24.12 36.11
N ASP A 29 -11.13 -24.88 35.94
CA ASP A 29 -11.70 -25.18 34.63
C ASP A 29 -12.15 -23.85 34.02
N VAL A 30 -11.20 -23.10 33.47
CA VAL A 30 -11.48 -21.96 32.60
C VAL A 30 -12.05 -22.59 31.33
N PRO A 31 -13.31 -22.32 30.96
CA PRO A 31 -13.82 -22.74 29.66
C PRO A 31 -12.88 -22.17 28.61
N LEU A 32 -12.14 -23.04 27.90
CA LEU A 32 -11.42 -22.63 26.72
C LEU A 32 -12.49 -22.24 25.70
N ASP A 33 -12.79 -20.94 25.62
CA ASP A 33 -13.54 -20.42 24.51
C ASP A 33 -12.85 -20.90 23.24
N PRO A 34 -13.59 -21.53 22.30
CA PRO A 34 -13.00 -22.01 21.07
C PRO A 34 -12.30 -20.83 20.39
N PRO A 35 -11.08 -21.04 19.85
CA PRO A 35 -10.34 -19.96 19.21
C PRO A 35 -11.24 -19.29 18.18
N PRO A 36 -11.17 -17.95 18.03
CA PRO A 36 -11.99 -17.23 17.07
C PRO A 36 -11.90 -17.94 15.72
N SER A 37 -13.04 -18.36 15.19
CA SER A 37 -13.11 -19.02 13.90
C SER A 37 -12.47 -18.08 12.87
N TYR A 38 -11.25 -18.42 12.45
CA TYR A 38 -10.55 -17.69 11.42
C TYR A 38 -11.34 -17.92 10.13
N ALA A 39 -12.25 -17.01 9.82
CA ALA A 39 -12.92 -16.99 8.54
C ALA A 39 -11.82 -16.89 7.48
N VAL A 40 -11.55 -18.00 6.80
CA VAL A 40 -10.64 -18.04 5.66
C VAL A 40 -11.12 -16.97 4.71
N ALA A 41 -10.28 -15.97 4.43
CA ALA A 41 -10.60 -14.89 3.52
C ALA A 41 -11.01 -15.50 2.18
N ARG A 42 -12.31 -15.44 1.87
CA ARG A 42 -12.83 -15.96 0.61
C ARG A 42 -12.44 -14.98 -0.49
N VAL A 43 -11.74 -15.48 -1.51
CA VAL A 43 -11.48 -14.71 -2.72
C VAL A 43 -12.83 -14.46 -3.41
N PRO A 44 -13.18 -13.22 -3.77
CA PRO A 44 -14.42 -12.94 -4.46
C PRO A 44 -14.52 -13.71 -5.78
N GLU A 45 -15.68 -14.30 -6.05
CA GLU A 45 -15.94 -15.01 -7.32
C GLU A 45 -16.21 -14.05 -8.49
N HIS A 46 -16.55 -12.80 -8.16
CA HIS A 46 -16.91 -11.76 -9.12
C HIS A 46 -15.94 -10.57 -9.01
N PRO A 47 -15.79 -9.76 -10.07
CA PRO A 47 -15.01 -8.53 -9.98
C PRO A 47 -15.59 -7.56 -8.94
N GLU A 48 -14.74 -7.02 -8.07
CA GLU A 48 -15.14 -6.04 -7.06
C GLU A 48 -14.61 -4.65 -7.44
N THR A 49 -15.45 -3.62 -7.31
CA THR A 49 -15.08 -2.23 -7.59
C THR A 49 -14.92 -1.45 -6.30
N TYR A 50 -13.68 -1.04 -6.03
CA TYR A 50 -13.32 -0.22 -4.89
C TYR A 50 -13.30 1.26 -5.27
N THR A 51 -13.59 2.11 -4.31
CA THR A 51 -13.64 3.56 -4.51
C THR A 51 -12.65 4.28 -3.61
N PHE A 52 -11.94 5.28 -4.15
CA PHE A 52 -11.06 6.14 -3.37
C PHE A 52 -11.84 7.33 -2.81
N SER A 53 -11.95 7.41 -1.48
CA SER A 53 -12.68 8.49 -0.81
C SER A 53 -11.77 9.28 0.12
N ASN A 54 -11.74 10.60 -0.05
CA ASN A 54 -11.01 11.49 0.86
C ASN A 54 -11.61 11.44 2.27
N ILE A 55 -10.74 11.56 3.28
CA ILE A 55 -11.16 11.65 4.69
C ILE A 55 -11.37 13.13 5.02
N SER A 56 -12.56 13.50 5.51
CA SER A 56 -12.92 14.91 5.77
C SER A 56 -12.01 15.61 6.79
N ILE A 57 -11.35 14.85 7.66
CA ILE A 57 -10.48 15.36 8.74
C ILE A 57 -9.07 15.68 8.22
N SER A 58 -8.66 15.06 7.11
CA SER A 58 -7.29 15.12 6.60
C SER A 58 -7.27 15.42 5.11
N ASN A 59 -6.75 16.59 4.74
CA ASN A 59 -6.68 17.03 3.34
C ASN A 59 -5.68 16.24 2.48
N SER A 60 -4.93 15.30 3.07
CA SER A 60 -3.91 14.54 2.37
C SER A 60 -4.00 13.03 2.61
N SER A 61 -5.18 12.54 3.01
CA SER A 61 -5.44 11.10 3.13
C SER A 61 -6.76 10.68 2.50
N MET A 62 -6.82 9.42 2.12
CA MET A 62 -7.99 8.78 1.52
C MET A 62 -8.08 7.32 1.93
N LEU A 63 -9.30 6.79 1.87
CA LEU A 63 -9.64 5.39 2.11
C LEU A 63 -9.93 4.67 0.81
N LEU A 64 -9.55 3.40 0.73
CA LEU A 64 -10.05 2.48 -0.28
C LEU A 64 -11.26 1.74 0.27
N ILE A 65 -12.45 2.12 -0.20
CA ILE A 65 -13.74 1.62 0.31
C ILE A 65 -14.24 0.50 -0.62
N PRO A 66 -14.69 -0.65 -0.06
CA PRO A 66 -15.30 -1.73 -0.84
C PRO A 66 -16.66 -1.33 -1.44
N PRO A 67 -17.19 -2.11 -2.39
CA PRO A 67 -18.52 -1.86 -2.94
C PRO A 67 -19.61 -2.12 -1.87
N ARG A 68 -20.78 -1.48 -2.02
CA ARG A 68 -21.86 -1.47 -1.00
C ARG A 68 -22.46 -2.85 -0.68
N ASP A 69 -22.30 -3.80 -1.59
CA ASP A 69 -22.76 -5.18 -1.50
C ASP A 69 -21.69 -6.13 -0.96
N ALA A 70 -20.48 -5.65 -0.67
CA ALA A 70 -19.43 -6.45 -0.04
C ALA A 70 -19.82 -6.90 1.37
N VAL A 71 -19.40 -8.11 1.74
CA VAL A 71 -19.63 -8.74 3.06
C VAL A 71 -19.17 -7.84 4.21
N SER A 72 -18.06 -7.13 4.01
CA SER A 72 -17.56 -6.12 4.94
C SER A 72 -17.52 -4.77 4.24
N GLN A 73 -18.07 -3.76 4.90
CA GLN A 73 -18.00 -2.35 4.48
C GLN A 73 -16.81 -1.61 5.08
N ALA A 74 -15.95 -2.30 5.84
CA ALA A 74 -14.77 -1.69 6.45
C ALA A 74 -13.77 -1.26 5.36
N PRO A 75 -13.15 -0.07 5.47
CA PRO A 75 -12.09 0.35 4.56
C PRO A 75 -10.95 -0.68 4.52
N LEU A 76 -10.48 -1.01 3.32
CA LEU A 76 -9.42 -1.99 3.14
C LEU A 76 -8.03 -1.40 3.36
N TYR A 77 -7.85 -0.14 2.95
CA TYR A 77 -6.58 0.56 3.04
C TYR A 77 -6.78 2.02 3.40
N TYR A 78 -5.86 2.51 4.20
CA TYR A 78 -5.63 3.92 4.46
C TYR A 78 -4.42 4.37 3.65
N ILE A 79 -4.59 5.44 2.91
CA ILE A 79 -3.58 5.99 2.01
C ILE A 79 -3.32 7.43 2.43
N ALA A 80 -2.08 7.73 2.82
CA ALA A 80 -1.69 9.07 3.21
C ALA A 80 -0.63 9.62 2.26
N VAL A 81 -0.66 10.92 2.05
CA VAL A 81 0.32 11.69 1.31
C VAL A 81 0.90 12.75 2.22
N GLY A 82 2.22 12.74 2.38
CA GLY A 82 2.96 13.73 3.14
C GLY A 82 4.08 14.35 2.31
N HIS A 83 4.72 15.38 2.88
CA HIS A 83 5.92 15.99 2.33
C HIS A 83 7.15 15.53 3.10
N TYR A 84 8.28 15.36 2.41
CA TYR A 84 9.56 15.23 3.09
C TYR A 84 9.92 16.58 3.74
N PRO A 85 10.18 16.64 5.07
CA PRO A 85 10.34 17.92 5.79
C PRO A 85 11.44 18.82 5.24
N PHE A 86 12.50 18.25 4.68
CA PHE A 86 13.63 18.99 4.13
C PHE A 86 13.62 19.12 2.60
N LEU A 87 12.55 18.64 1.94
CA LEU A 87 12.42 18.71 0.49
C LEU A 87 10.93 18.78 0.13
N PRO A 88 10.31 19.97 0.16
CA PRO A 88 8.86 20.14 -0.05
C PRO A 88 8.35 19.61 -1.40
N THR A 89 9.22 19.57 -2.42
CA THR A 89 8.90 19.00 -3.74
C THR A 89 8.82 17.47 -3.72
N CYS A 90 9.30 16.83 -2.66
CA CYS A 90 9.27 15.40 -2.47
C CYS A 90 8.03 14.98 -1.69
N LEU A 91 7.11 14.31 -2.38
CA LEU A 91 5.95 13.68 -1.77
C LEU A 91 6.27 12.25 -1.37
N ILE A 92 5.69 11.85 -0.24
CA ILE A 92 5.73 10.48 0.28
C ILE A 92 4.29 10.00 0.33
N THR A 93 3.99 8.96 -0.44
CA THR A 93 2.71 8.24 -0.34
C THR A 93 2.93 6.99 0.48
N SER A 94 2.14 6.78 1.53
CA SER A 94 2.15 5.58 2.35
C SER A 94 0.79 4.87 2.27
N VAL A 95 0.82 3.54 2.38
CA VAL A 95 -0.35 2.67 2.34
C VAL A 95 -0.30 1.71 3.52
N THR A 96 -1.32 1.73 4.35
CA THR A 96 -1.55 0.82 5.49
C THR A 96 -2.86 0.05 5.27
N LYS A 97 -2.97 -1.16 5.81
CA LYS A 97 -4.24 -1.91 5.82
C LYS A 97 -5.22 -1.27 6.82
N GLY A 98 -6.51 -1.33 6.53
CA GLY A 98 -7.57 -0.86 7.42
C GLY A 98 -7.99 0.59 7.20
N SER A 99 -8.56 1.21 8.23
CA SER A 99 -9.17 2.54 8.16
C SER A 99 -8.28 3.69 8.62
N ASP A 100 -7.08 3.40 9.12
CA ASP A 100 -6.17 4.41 9.67
C ASP A 100 -4.68 4.06 9.49
N GLU A 101 -3.84 4.96 9.98
CA GLU A 101 -2.37 4.86 9.94
C GLU A 101 -1.76 3.82 10.89
N HIS A 102 -2.52 3.30 11.85
CA HIS A 102 -2.01 2.33 12.84
C HIS A 102 -2.04 0.88 12.31
N GLY A 103 -2.68 0.66 11.16
CA GLY A 103 -2.74 -0.64 10.54
C GLY A 103 -1.40 -1.12 9.95
N PRO A 104 -1.30 -2.43 9.61
CA PRO A 104 -0.10 -3.00 9.00
C PRO A 104 0.37 -2.24 7.76
N TYR A 105 1.65 -1.85 7.74
CA TYR A 105 2.25 -1.17 6.60
C TYR A 105 2.37 -2.10 5.39
N VAL A 106 1.81 -1.66 4.25
CA VAL A 106 1.79 -2.41 2.99
C VAL A 106 2.95 -1.98 2.10
N GLY A 107 3.13 -0.67 1.99
CA GLY A 107 4.10 -0.07 1.11
C GLY A 107 3.85 1.41 0.89
N GLY A 108 4.53 1.97 -0.09
CA GLY A 108 4.49 3.39 -0.39
C GLY A 108 5.55 3.77 -1.40
N PHE A 109 5.60 5.05 -1.74
CA PHE A 109 6.62 5.56 -2.65
C PHE A 109 6.96 7.01 -2.38
N LYS A 110 8.19 7.36 -2.74
CA LYS A 110 8.75 8.68 -2.67
C LYS A 110 8.94 9.22 -4.08
N CYS A 111 8.26 10.33 -4.39
CA CYS A 111 8.35 10.98 -5.69
C CYS A 111 8.79 12.44 -5.53
N VAL A 112 9.83 12.82 -6.28
CA VAL A 112 10.31 14.20 -6.33
C VAL A 112 9.66 14.90 -7.53
N THR A 113 8.90 15.95 -7.25
CA THR A 113 8.20 16.78 -8.24
C THR A 113 9.16 17.86 -8.71
N MET A 114 9.91 17.64 -9.79
CA MET A 114 10.76 18.65 -10.40
C MET A 114 10.10 19.16 -11.69
N MET A 115 9.98 20.49 -11.83
CA MET A 115 9.37 21.14 -12.99
C MET A 115 10.31 21.25 -14.20
N SER A 116 11.53 20.68 -14.15
CA SER A 116 12.49 20.77 -15.25
C SER A 116 12.41 19.55 -16.16
N GLY A 117 12.16 19.79 -17.45
CA GLY A 117 11.91 18.80 -18.51
C GLY A 117 13.07 17.84 -18.88
N GLN A 118 13.95 17.49 -17.94
CA GLN A 118 14.88 16.40 -18.11
C GLN A 118 14.32 15.11 -17.48
N GLU A 119 13.55 14.36 -18.26
CA GLU A 119 13.04 13.03 -17.91
C GLU A 119 14.17 12.00 -17.66
N SER A 120 15.38 12.23 -18.17
CA SER A 120 16.39 11.18 -18.34
C SER A 120 17.43 11.05 -17.22
N THR A 121 17.61 12.04 -16.35
CA THR A 121 18.79 12.10 -15.45
C THR A 121 18.50 11.89 -13.96
N ARG A 122 17.25 11.70 -13.50
CA ARG A 122 16.94 11.76 -12.05
C ARG A 122 15.93 10.72 -11.53
N PHE A 123 15.91 9.51 -12.09
CA PHE A 123 15.22 8.39 -11.42
C PHE A 123 15.92 7.89 -10.16
N GLY A 124 17.16 8.33 -9.89
CA GLY A 124 17.98 7.86 -8.76
C GLY A 124 17.47 8.26 -7.36
N SER A 125 16.54 9.21 -7.25
CA SER A 125 16.02 9.67 -5.94
C SER A 125 14.58 9.23 -5.66
N GLN A 126 13.91 8.58 -6.61
CA GLN A 126 12.55 8.09 -6.46
C GLN A 126 12.57 6.63 -6.06
N THR A 127 11.85 6.31 -4.99
CA THR A 127 11.86 4.98 -4.40
C THR A 127 10.44 4.49 -4.18
N VAL A 128 10.30 3.17 -4.12
CA VAL A 128 9.05 2.49 -3.78
C VAL A 128 9.39 1.43 -2.75
N THR A 129 8.63 1.43 -1.66
CA THR A 129 8.71 0.41 -0.62
C THR A 129 7.54 -0.53 -0.77
N ILE A 130 7.81 -1.82 -0.89
CA ILE A 130 6.77 -2.85 -0.90
C ILE A 130 7.32 -4.12 -0.25
N ARG A 131 6.51 -4.80 0.57
CA ARG A 131 6.94 -6.01 1.33
C ARG A 131 8.19 -5.77 2.18
N GLY A 132 8.27 -4.60 2.82
CA GLY A 132 9.38 -4.23 3.70
C GLY A 132 10.72 -4.00 2.99
N ARG A 133 10.74 -3.87 1.65
CA ARG A 133 11.95 -3.57 0.89
C ARG A 133 11.77 -2.31 0.07
N GLU A 134 12.76 -1.43 0.14
CA GLU A 134 12.85 -0.23 -0.68
C GLU A 134 13.58 -0.54 -1.99
N HIS A 135 13.04 -0.02 -3.08
CA HIS A 135 13.53 -0.22 -4.44
C HIS A 135 13.57 1.11 -5.19
N LEU A 136 14.50 1.24 -6.13
CA LEU A 136 14.47 2.39 -7.03
C LEU A 136 13.27 2.26 -7.98
N LEU A 137 12.54 3.36 -8.16
CA LEU A 137 11.30 3.36 -8.95
C LEU A 137 11.53 2.81 -10.36
N TRP A 138 12.59 3.25 -11.04
CA TRP A 138 12.90 2.83 -12.42
C TRP A 138 13.18 1.33 -12.57
N GLN A 139 13.54 0.64 -11.49
CA GLN A 139 13.82 -0.79 -11.54
C GLN A 139 12.54 -1.63 -11.48
N ILE A 140 11.49 -1.10 -10.84
CA ILE A 140 10.24 -1.84 -10.63
C ILE A 140 9.08 -1.31 -11.47
N PHE A 141 9.12 -0.05 -11.89
CA PHE A 141 8.03 0.59 -12.61
C PHE A 141 8.56 1.35 -13.81
N THR A 142 8.33 0.79 -15.00
CA THR A 142 8.89 1.30 -16.25
C THR A 142 7.78 1.70 -17.22
N LYS A 143 7.86 2.92 -17.73
CA LYS A 143 7.04 3.39 -18.86
C LYS A 143 7.64 2.83 -20.16
N GLU A 144 6.89 2.01 -20.88
CA GLU A 144 7.32 1.48 -22.17
C GLU A 144 7.04 2.48 -23.30
N PRO A 145 7.69 2.39 -24.47
CA PRO A 145 7.35 3.22 -25.62
C PRO A 145 5.88 3.03 -26.04
N LYS A 146 5.23 4.11 -26.48
CA LYS A 146 3.84 4.07 -26.96
C LYS A 146 3.72 3.14 -28.17
N ARG A 147 2.76 2.20 -28.15
CA ARG A 147 2.51 1.24 -29.23
C ARG A 147 1.03 1.29 -29.62
N LYS A 148 0.73 1.39 -30.91
CA LYS A 148 -0.65 1.41 -31.45
C LYS A 148 -1.57 2.42 -30.73
N GLY A 149 -1.04 3.61 -30.42
CA GLY A 149 -1.80 4.64 -29.71
C GLY A 149 -1.96 4.44 -28.20
N ALA A 150 -1.57 3.29 -27.64
CA ALA A 150 -1.66 3.01 -26.21
C ALA A 150 -0.32 3.20 -25.49
N GLN A 151 -0.36 3.84 -24.33
CA GLN A 151 0.75 3.92 -23.40
C GLN A 151 0.75 2.68 -22.51
N THR A 152 1.92 2.05 -22.36
CA THR A 152 2.09 0.86 -21.52
C THR A 152 3.05 1.14 -20.37
N PHE A 153 2.76 0.57 -19.19
CA PHE A 153 3.61 0.60 -18.01
C PHE A 153 3.77 -0.82 -17.49
N ARG A 154 4.98 -1.16 -17.06
CA ARG A 154 5.29 -2.47 -16.52
C ARG A 154 5.70 -2.33 -15.07
N TRP A 155 5.04 -3.08 -14.20
CA TRP A 155 5.36 -3.27 -12.80
C TRP A 155 6.03 -4.64 -12.64
N LYS A 156 7.25 -4.67 -12.12
CA LYS A 156 8.04 -5.88 -11.90
C LYS A 156 8.64 -5.83 -10.50
N PRO A 157 7.98 -6.44 -9.50
CA PRO A 157 8.54 -6.49 -8.15
C PRO A 157 9.80 -7.37 -8.15
N PHE A 158 10.81 -6.92 -7.41
CA PHE A 158 12.09 -7.64 -7.32
C PHE A 158 11.90 -9.06 -6.79
N GLY A 159 12.62 -10.01 -7.40
CA GLY A 159 12.65 -11.40 -6.94
C GLY A 159 11.39 -12.23 -7.23
N SER A 160 10.38 -11.68 -7.93
CA SER A 160 9.14 -12.42 -8.24
C SER A 160 8.73 -12.24 -9.69
N SER A 161 9.22 -13.11 -10.59
CA SER A 161 8.79 -13.13 -11.99
C SER A 161 7.30 -13.46 -12.17
N SER A 162 6.66 -14.07 -11.17
CA SER A 162 5.24 -14.43 -11.17
C SER A 162 4.28 -13.26 -10.84
N ARG A 163 4.81 -12.07 -10.54
CA ARG A 163 4.01 -10.89 -10.13
C ARG A 163 4.20 -9.69 -11.07
N VAL A 164 4.56 -9.96 -12.32
CA VAL A 164 4.69 -8.91 -13.33
C VAL A 164 3.29 -8.43 -13.71
N LEU A 165 3.04 -7.13 -13.56
CA LEU A 165 1.80 -6.50 -13.99
C LEU A 165 2.10 -5.56 -15.15
N VAL A 166 1.19 -5.52 -16.12
CA VAL A 166 1.27 -4.66 -17.29
C VAL A 166 0.01 -3.82 -17.38
N TRP A 167 0.18 -2.52 -17.23
CA TRP A 167 -0.89 -1.54 -17.33
C TRP A 167 -0.89 -0.91 -18.72
N THR A 168 -2.08 -0.76 -19.31
CA THR A 168 -2.26 -0.13 -20.61
C THR A 168 -3.33 0.95 -20.56
N CYS A 169 -3.06 2.11 -21.17
CA CYS A 169 -4.01 3.21 -21.29
C CYS A 169 -4.01 3.76 -22.72
N THR A 170 -5.17 3.81 -23.37
CA THR A 170 -5.34 4.30 -24.75
C THR A 170 -5.40 5.82 -24.84
N LYS A 171 -5.79 6.50 -23.75
CA LYS A 171 -5.99 7.95 -23.70
C LYS A 171 -4.87 8.74 -23.03
N TRP A 172 -3.74 8.10 -22.69
CA TRP A 172 -2.65 8.74 -21.95
C TRP A 172 -2.15 10.06 -22.58
N PRO A 173 -1.94 11.14 -21.79
CA PRO A 173 -2.10 11.27 -20.34
C PRO A 173 -3.51 11.76 -19.90
N GLN A 174 -4.48 11.79 -20.80
CA GLN A 174 -5.85 12.21 -20.48
C GLN A 174 -6.51 11.21 -19.52
N PRO A 175 -7.47 11.67 -18.68
CA PRO A 175 -8.23 10.80 -17.82
C PRO A 175 -8.92 9.67 -18.59
N GLY A 176 -8.93 8.48 -18.00
CA GLY A 176 -9.58 7.31 -18.55
C GLY A 176 -9.30 6.04 -17.74
N ALA A 177 -9.60 4.90 -18.35
CA ALA A 177 -9.33 3.59 -17.76
C ALA A 177 -7.91 3.12 -18.10
N PHE A 178 -7.23 2.60 -17.08
CA PHE A 178 -6.01 1.82 -17.17
C PHE A 178 -6.37 0.36 -16.97
N THR A 179 -6.08 -0.49 -17.95
CA THR A 179 -6.32 -1.93 -17.82
C THR A 179 -5.05 -2.63 -17.37
N CYS A 180 -5.15 -3.42 -16.30
CA CYS A 180 -4.04 -4.20 -15.75
C CYS A 180 -4.14 -5.66 -16.18
N TYR A 181 -3.01 -6.20 -16.63
CA TYR A 181 -2.86 -7.62 -16.93
C TYR A 181 -1.72 -8.21 -16.10
N SER A 182 -1.92 -9.43 -15.61
CA SER A 182 -0.80 -10.25 -15.13
C SER A 182 -0.07 -10.81 -16.35
N ASP A 183 1.24 -10.60 -16.41
CA ASP A 183 2.14 -11.10 -17.44
C ASP A 183 2.81 -12.37 -16.91
N ASN A 184 2.06 -13.47 -16.94
CA ASN A 184 2.58 -14.81 -16.66
C ASN A 184 3.01 -15.47 -17.97
N LYS A 185 4.03 -16.32 -17.92
CA LYS A 185 4.72 -16.88 -19.11
C LYS A 185 3.78 -17.50 -20.15
N ASP A 186 2.64 -18.02 -19.71
CA ASP A 186 1.71 -18.79 -20.55
C ASP A 186 0.39 -18.05 -20.85
N SER A 187 0.09 -16.94 -20.17
CA SER A 187 -1.19 -16.24 -20.36
C SER A 187 -1.17 -14.80 -19.86
N ARG A 188 -1.78 -13.90 -20.65
CA ARG A 188 -2.05 -12.53 -20.24
C ARG A 188 -3.48 -12.40 -19.74
N THR A 189 -3.67 -12.40 -18.43
CA THR A 189 -4.99 -12.37 -17.79
C THR A 189 -5.29 -10.98 -17.26
N LYS A 190 -6.47 -10.41 -17.56
CA LYS A 190 -6.93 -9.15 -16.96
C LYS A 190 -7.10 -9.37 -15.45
N VAL A 191 -6.44 -8.54 -14.63
CA VAL A 191 -6.47 -8.66 -13.17
C VAL A 191 -7.07 -7.44 -12.49
N ALA A 192 -7.03 -6.28 -13.14
CA ALA A 192 -7.64 -5.07 -12.61
C ALA A 192 -7.94 -4.04 -13.70
N GLU A 193 -8.71 -3.02 -13.32
CA GLU A 193 -8.92 -1.81 -14.07
C GLU A 193 -8.96 -0.61 -13.11
N PHE A 194 -8.20 0.43 -13.42
CA PHE A 194 -8.16 1.65 -12.63
C PHE A 194 -8.69 2.82 -13.45
N THR A 195 -9.74 3.48 -12.97
CA THR A 195 -10.39 4.58 -13.67
C THR A 195 -10.11 5.90 -12.96
N THR A 196 -9.48 6.82 -13.69
CA THR A 196 -9.18 8.17 -13.23
C THR A 196 -10.30 9.12 -13.63
N ILE A 197 -10.52 10.19 -12.86
CA ILE A 197 -11.53 11.21 -13.12
C ILE A 197 -10.89 12.54 -13.58
N THR A 198 -11.66 13.33 -14.31
CA THR A 198 -11.23 14.61 -14.89
C THR A 198 -11.55 15.81 -14.00
N GLU A 199 -12.50 15.69 -13.08
CA GLU A 199 -13.09 16.87 -12.45
C GLU A 199 -12.15 17.52 -11.42
N LEU A 200 -11.61 18.68 -11.81
CA LEU A 200 -11.21 19.73 -10.88
C LEU A 200 -12.40 20.06 -10.00
N LEU A 201 -12.40 19.56 -8.75
CA LEU A 201 -13.19 20.00 -7.57
C LEU A 201 -14.35 20.96 -7.88
N ARG A 202 -15.33 20.54 -8.69
CA ARG A 202 -16.46 21.40 -9.03
C ARG A 202 -17.57 21.10 -8.01
N PRO A 203 -18.03 22.07 -7.20
CA PRO A 203 -18.88 21.79 -6.03
C PRO A 203 -20.29 21.21 -6.33
N ALA A 204 -20.70 21.05 -7.58
CA ALA A 204 -22.11 20.85 -7.95
C ALA A 204 -22.40 19.60 -8.80
N ALA A 205 -21.39 18.87 -9.28
CA ALA A 205 -21.61 17.59 -9.96
C ALA A 205 -21.44 16.45 -8.96
N SER A 206 -22.27 15.41 -9.07
CA SER A 206 -22.10 14.16 -8.34
C SER A 206 -20.63 13.75 -8.38
N SER A 207 -19.92 13.85 -7.25
CA SER A 207 -18.47 13.63 -7.17
C SER A 207 -18.15 12.25 -7.71
N GLN A 208 -17.74 12.18 -8.99
CA GLN A 208 -17.16 10.96 -9.52
C GLN A 208 -15.87 10.77 -8.74
N GLN A 209 -15.68 9.63 -8.12
CA GLN A 209 -14.45 9.28 -7.41
C GLN A 209 -13.63 8.35 -8.31
N PRO A 210 -12.28 8.36 -8.20
CA PRO A 210 -11.49 7.34 -8.86
C PRO A 210 -11.92 5.95 -8.37
N THR A 211 -11.88 4.97 -9.25
CA THR A 211 -12.25 3.59 -8.92
C THR A 211 -11.17 2.61 -9.30
N LEU A 212 -11.05 1.54 -8.51
CA LEU A 212 -10.16 0.41 -8.78
C LEU A 212 -11.01 -0.86 -8.78
N MET A 213 -11.21 -1.43 -9.95
CA MET A 213 -11.87 -2.73 -10.09
C MET A 213 -10.83 -3.84 -10.08
N ILE A 214 -11.01 -4.84 -9.21
CA ILE A 214 -10.12 -5.99 -9.09
C ILE A 214 -10.88 -7.24 -9.54
N MET A 215 -10.30 -7.97 -10.49
CA MET A 215 -10.82 -9.27 -10.92
C MET A 215 -10.54 -10.33 -9.84
N PRO A 216 -11.27 -11.46 -9.79
CA PRO A 216 -10.97 -12.56 -8.87
C PRO A 216 -9.49 -12.96 -8.85
N SER A 217 -8.90 -13.13 -10.03
CA SER A 217 -7.47 -13.46 -10.22
C SER A 217 -6.51 -12.36 -9.77
N GLY A 218 -6.96 -11.11 -9.63
CA GLY A 218 -6.17 -9.98 -9.19
C GLY A 218 -6.01 -9.86 -7.67
N HIS A 219 -6.86 -10.50 -6.88
CA HIS A 219 -6.84 -10.36 -5.42
C HIS A 219 -5.52 -10.86 -4.79
N ALA A 220 -4.87 -11.87 -5.38
CA ALA A 220 -3.54 -12.32 -4.95
C ALA A 220 -2.41 -11.28 -5.15
N HIS A 221 -2.68 -10.25 -5.96
CA HIS A 221 -1.78 -9.17 -6.34
C HIS A 221 -2.28 -7.80 -5.85
N PHE A 222 -3.27 -7.76 -4.94
CA PHE A 222 -3.96 -6.53 -4.56
C PHE A 222 -2.98 -5.42 -4.17
N ASP A 223 -2.03 -5.71 -3.27
CA ASP A 223 -1.07 -4.72 -2.79
C ASP A 223 -0.21 -4.14 -3.94
N ASP A 224 0.23 -4.98 -4.89
CA ASP A 224 0.99 -4.54 -6.08
C ASP A 224 0.12 -3.69 -7.00
N ILE A 225 -1.13 -4.10 -7.23
CA ILE A 225 -2.09 -3.41 -8.09
C ILE A 225 -2.39 -2.02 -7.52
N LEU A 226 -2.65 -1.93 -6.21
CA LEU A 226 -2.95 -0.67 -5.54
C LEU A 226 -1.77 0.30 -5.63
N ILE A 227 -0.56 -0.13 -5.26
CA ILE A 227 0.62 0.74 -5.28
C ILE A 227 0.94 1.19 -6.71
N SER A 228 0.87 0.27 -7.69
CA SER A 228 1.14 0.62 -9.09
C SER A 228 0.07 1.53 -9.71
N ALA A 229 -1.21 1.40 -9.31
CA ALA A 229 -2.28 2.31 -9.72
C ALA A 229 -2.08 3.73 -9.18
N LEU A 230 -1.67 3.87 -7.91
CA LEU A 230 -1.34 5.17 -7.32
C LEU A 230 -0.15 5.84 -8.03
N LEU A 231 0.87 5.05 -8.38
CA LEU A 231 2.01 5.53 -9.17
C LEU A 231 1.60 5.97 -10.58
N LEU A 232 0.70 5.24 -11.23
CA LEU A 232 0.16 5.61 -12.54
C LEU A 232 -0.52 6.97 -12.49
N GLU A 233 -1.39 7.20 -11.50
CA GLU A 233 -2.07 8.48 -11.37
C GLU A 233 -1.09 9.60 -11.09
N ARG A 234 -0.09 9.36 -10.24
CA ARG A 234 0.98 10.34 -9.99
C ARG A 234 1.72 10.69 -11.27
N GLN A 235 2.14 9.71 -12.06
CA GLN A 235 2.82 9.96 -13.33
C GLN A 235 1.91 10.65 -14.35
N ARG A 236 0.61 10.32 -14.37
CA ARG A 236 -0.36 10.93 -15.27
C ARG A 236 -0.48 12.42 -14.99
N LEU A 237 -0.68 12.78 -13.72
CA LEU A 237 -0.80 14.17 -13.29
C LEU A 237 0.49 14.97 -13.58
N LEU A 238 1.67 14.37 -13.36
CA LEU A 238 2.94 15.01 -13.71
C LEU A 238 3.11 15.18 -15.23
N ALA A 239 2.69 14.20 -16.02
CA ALA A 239 2.74 14.29 -17.48
C ALA A 239 1.83 15.41 -18.01
N VAL A 240 0.62 15.57 -17.44
CA VAL A 240 -0.31 16.66 -17.80
C VAL A 240 0.33 18.03 -17.55
N LEU A 241 0.97 18.22 -16.39
CA LEU A 241 1.66 19.48 -16.05
C LEU A 241 2.80 19.79 -17.03
N ASN A 242 3.52 18.79 -17.51
CA ASN A 242 4.62 18.96 -18.45
C ASN A 242 4.16 19.22 -19.90
N THR A 243 2.94 18.78 -20.27
CA THR A 243 2.42 18.96 -21.63
C THR A 243 1.85 20.35 -21.91
N GLY A 244 1.76 21.24 -20.91
CA GLY A 244 1.52 22.67 -21.11
C GLY A 244 0.34 23.01 -22.03
N THR A 245 -0.78 22.29 -21.92
CA THR A 245 -2.04 22.64 -22.58
C THR A 245 -2.91 23.50 -21.68
#